data_AF-A0A9D8R1U6-F1
#
_entry.id   AF-A0A9D8R1U6-F1
#
_cell.length_a   1.000
_cell.length_b   1.000
_cell.length_c   1.000
_cell.angle_alpha   90.00
_cell.angle_beta   90.00
_cell.angle_gamma   90.00
#
_symmetry.space_group_name_H-M   'P 1'
#
loop_
_entity.id
_entity.type
_entity.pdbx_description
1 polymer ?
#
loop_
_entity_poly.entity_id
_entity_poly.type
_entity_poly.pdbx_seq_one_letter_code
_entity_poly.pdbx_strand_id
1 'polypeptide(L)'
;MLKRRLLISVLMLMALPLFGQGVPRAADFAVVCDTLTARCNRHFGVISRVTLERVMLVEDKLDCIFSRNLADYPWHKEDVEWFASEFSKEAEPSLRGHSPGRFFTIGGTLEDLSTPVLTRNGKSPEFGYTVANTPRIPLVRRTLAQRISKGLSGRHIALWQSHGLYYNEEQDIWRWQRATLHRTVEDMYTQSYVLDYLIPMLENAGAYVMTPRERDVQRQEVICDNDSTFVRQVLGAPLRLPGNYRESGIWEKGATGFADLKQVYDITDNPFTMGTTRTAACSPVVGSRAVWTPVIPERGEYAVYVSYASSRNSCRSARYTV
;
A
#
# COMPACT_ATOMS: atom_id res chain seq x y z
N MET A 1 -5.54 20.35 -11.76
CA MET A 1 -6.09 19.22 -10.98
C MET A 1 -7.06 19.79 -9.96
N LEU A 2 -8.34 19.82 -10.32
CA LEU A 2 -9.41 20.42 -9.53
C LEU A 2 -9.77 19.48 -8.37
N LYS A 3 -9.56 19.92 -7.13
CA LYS A 3 -10.10 19.27 -5.93
C LYS A 3 -11.63 19.34 -6.00
N ARG A 4 -12.29 18.23 -6.35
CA ARG A 4 -13.74 18.07 -6.16
C ARG A 4 -14.02 18.07 -4.66
N ARG A 5 -14.36 19.24 -4.12
CA ARG A 5 -15.04 19.36 -2.83
C ARG A 5 -16.49 18.93 -3.05
N LEU A 6 -16.89 17.83 -2.42
CA LEU A 6 -18.30 17.45 -2.31
C LEU A 6 -18.99 18.55 -1.48
N LEU A 7 -19.78 19.43 -2.12
CA LEU A 7 -20.74 20.26 -1.40
C LEU A 7 -21.91 19.35 -1.03
N ILE A 8 -22.11 19.10 0.26
CA ILE A 8 -23.35 18.56 0.80
C ILE A 8 -24.33 19.73 0.86
N SER A 9 -25.20 19.82 -0.13
CA SER A 9 -26.31 20.79 -0.15
C SER A 9 -27.36 20.32 0.85
N VAL A 10 -27.45 20.99 2.01
CA VAL A 10 -28.56 20.82 2.96
C VAL A 10 -29.76 21.59 2.39
N LEU A 11 -30.67 20.88 1.72
CA LEU A 11 -31.95 21.43 1.29
C LEU A 11 -32.95 21.26 2.44
N MET A 12 -33.25 22.35 3.15
CA MET A 12 -34.31 22.39 4.16
C MET A 12 -35.66 22.50 3.43
N LEU A 13 -36.35 21.37 3.21
CA LEU A 13 -37.78 21.38 2.88
C LEU A 13 -38.58 21.39 4.18
N MET A 14 -39.40 22.43 4.37
CA MET A 14 -40.48 22.39 5.36
C MET A 14 -41.49 21.32 4.95
N ALA A 15 -41.61 20.26 5.75
CA ALA A 15 -42.68 19.29 5.64
C ALA A 15 -43.86 19.71 6.53
N LEU A 16 -45.04 19.87 5.91
CA LEU A 16 -46.33 19.85 6.60
C LEU A 16 -46.53 18.47 7.27
N PRO A 17 -47.20 18.37 8.43
CA PRO A 17 -47.38 17.10 9.11
C PRO A 17 -48.45 16.28 8.39
N LEU A 18 -48.02 15.41 7.49
CA LEU A 18 -48.78 14.23 7.12
C LEU A 18 -48.61 13.22 8.28
N PHE A 19 -49.72 12.71 8.80
CA PHE A 19 -49.73 11.64 9.80
C PHE A 19 -48.95 10.44 9.27
N GLY A 20 -47.70 10.29 9.70
CA GLY A 20 -46.80 9.19 9.39
C GLY A 20 -46.01 8.80 10.65
N GLN A 21 -45.90 7.51 10.93
CA GLN A 21 -45.18 7.01 12.09
C GLN A 21 -43.73 7.54 12.06
N GLY A 22 -43.27 8.16 13.15
CA GLY A 22 -41.94 8.79 13.18
C GLY A 22 -40.83 7.78 12.90
N VAL A 23 -39.75 8.26 12.25
CA VAL A 23 -38.57 7.47 11.88
C VAL A 23 -38.10 6.63 13.08
N PRO A 24 -37.95 5.29 12.92
CA PRO A 24 -37.47 4.42 13.99
C PRO A 24 -36.13 4.87 14.56
N ARG A 25 -35.96 4.75 15.89
CA ARG A 25 -34.69 5.00 16.58
C ARG A 25 -33.91 3.69 16.70
N ALA A 26 -32.60 3.77 16.86
CA ALA A 26 -31.76 2.58 17.04
C ALA A 26 -32.21 1.68 18.21
N ALA A 27 -32.71 2.29 19.30
CA ALA A 27 -33.28 1.56 20.44
C ALA A 27 -34.50 0.68 20.08
N ASP A 28 -35.24 1.04 19.03
CA ASP A 28 -36.40 0.26 18.55
C ASP A 28 -35.97 -1.10 17.93
N PHE A 29 -34.67 -1.32 17.72
CA PHE A 29 -34.08 -2.55 17.17
C PHE A 29 -33.27 -3.33 18.21
N ALA A 30 -33.38 -3.03 19.51
CA ALA A 30 -32.58 -3.72 20.54
C ALA A 30 -32.81 -5.25 20.54
N VAL A 31 -34.08 -5.69 20.49
CA VAL A 31 -34.44 -7.12 20.43
C VAL A 31 -33.96 -7.76 19.12
N VAL A 32 -34.08 -7.04 18.01
CA VAL A 32 -33.55 -7.46 16.70
C VAL A 32 -32.04 -7.71 16.78
N CYS A 33 -31.30 -6.79 17.40
CA CYS A 33 -29.85 -6.89 17.58
C CYS A 33 -29.45 -8.08 18.46
N ASP A 34 -30.20 -8.37 19.53
CA ASP A 34 -29.94 -9.53 20.39
C ASP A 34 -30.15 -10.85 19.62
N THR A 35 -31.24 -10.96 18.84
CA THR A 35 -31.48 -12.12 17.97
C THR A 35 -30.39 -12.27 16.91
N LEU A 36 -30.04 -11.18 16.21
CA LEU A 36 -29.00 -11.19 15.20
C LEU A 36 -27.63 -11.55 15.79
N THR A 37 -27.33 -11.11 17.02
CA THR A 37 -26.10 -11.51 17.72
C THR A 37 -26.03 -13.03 17.88
N ALA A 38 -27.11 -13.67 18.36
CA ALA A 38 -27.13 -15.12 18.53
C ALA A 38 -27.00 -15.87 17.19
N ARG A 39 -27.63 -15.36 16.13
CA ARG A 39 -27.55 -15.95 14.78
C ARG A 39 -26.18 -15.78 14.15
N CYS A 40 -25.58 -14.59 14.22
CA CYS A 40 -24.23 -14.33 13.72
C CYS A 40 -23.20 -15.20 14.45
N ASN A 41 -23.26 -15.27 15.79
CA ASN A 41 -22.32 -16.09 16.55
C ASN A 41 -22.40 -17.59 16.18
N ARG A 42 -23.61 -18.08 15.86
CA ARG A 42 -23.80 -19.46 15.38
C ARG A 42 -23.33 -19.66 13.94
N HIS A 43 -23.64 -18.72 13.04
CA HIS A 43 -23.32 -18.79 11.61
C HIS A 43 -21.81 -18.72 11.37
N PHE A 44 -21.13 -17.80 12.06
CA PHE A 44 -19.70 -17.56 11.87
C PHE A 44 -18.78 -18.29 12.85
N GLY A 45 -19.31 -18.78 13.98
CA GLY A 45 -18.48 -19.34 15.06
C GLY A 45 -17.59 -18.31 15.77
N VAL A 46 -17.83 -17.01 15.55
CA VAL A 46 -17.12 -15.90 16.19
C VAL A 46 -18.01 -15.32 17.28
N ILE A 47 -17.47 -15.04 18.46
CA ILE A 47 -18.22 -14.38 19.53
C ILE A 47 -18.04 -12.87 19.38
N SER A 48 -19.06 -12.19 18.89
CA SER A 48 -19.15 -10.73 18.95
C SER A 48 -20.58 -10.28 19.27
N ARG A 49 -20.86 -8.98 19.16
CA ARG A 49 -22.17 -8.38 19.45
C ARG A 49 -22.61 -7.51 18.29
N VAL A 50 -23.83 -7.72 17.83
CA VAL A 50 -24.50 -6.83 16.89
C VAL A 50 -25.17 -5.72 17.69
N THR A 51 -24.75 -4.48 17.47
CA THR A 51 -25.35 -3.31 18.12
C THR A 51 -25.64 -2.25 17.07
N LEU A 52 -26.91 -1.86 16.92
CA LEU A 52 -27.30 -0.74 16.07
C LEU A 52 -27.13 0.57 16.84
N GLU A 53 -26.33 1.49 16.29
CA GLU A 53 -26.03 2.78 16.92
C GLU A 53 -26.95 3.88 16.37
N ARG A 54 -27.24 3.83 15.07
CA ARG A 54 -28.03 4.87 14.40
C ARG A 54 -28.82 4.29 13.23
N VAL A 55 -29.98 4.88 13.00
CA VAL A 55 -30.80 4.65 11.81
C VAL A 55 -30.97 6.00 11.11
N MET A 56 -30.87 5.99 9.78
CA MET A 56 -31.07 7.18 8.95
C MET A 56 -32.08 6.87 7.86
N LEU A 57 -33.11 7.69 7.74
CA LEU A 57 -34.00 7.65 6.58
C LEU A 57 -33.29 8.31 5.40
N VAL A 58 -33.05 7.53 4.36
CA VAL A 58 -32.48 7.97 3.09
C VAL A 58 -33.49 7.61 2.02
N GLU A 59 -34.12 8.64 1.43
CA GLU A 59 -35.29 8.49 0.56
C GLU A 59 -36.43 7.78 1.31
N ASP A 60 -36.64 6.49 1.06
CA ASP A 60 -37.67 5.65 1.69
C ASP A 60 -37.09 4.37 2.34
N LYS A 61 -35.77 4.39 2.58
CA LYS A 61 -35.03 3.27 3.16
C LYS A 61 -34.34 3.66 4.45
N LEU A 62 -34.29 2.72 5.39
CA LEU A 62 -33.59 2.89 6.66
C LEU A 62 -32.16 2.37 6.54
N ASP A 63 -31.23 3.27 6.28
CA ASP A 63 -29.79 2.99 6.37
C ASP A 63 -29.43 2.77 7.86
N CYS A 64 -28.86 1.61 8.16
CA CYS A 64 -28.64 1.12 9.52
C CYS A 64 -27.14 1.13 9.83
N ILE A 65 -26.72 1.93 10.81
CA ILE A 65 -25.33 2.09 11.22
C ILE A 65 -25.10 1.29 12.49
N PHE A 66 -24.30 0.24 12.39
CA PHE A 66 -23.91 -0.61 13.50
C PHE A 66 -22.56 -0.20 14.09
N SER A 67 -22.34 -0.64 15.32
CA SER A 67 -21.05 -0.52 15.99
C SER A 67 -19.95 -1.27 15.23
N ARG A 68 -18.70 -0.98 15.59
CA ARG A 68 -17.52 -1.63 15.01
C ARG A 68 -17.51 -3.15 15.16
N ASN A 69 -18.21 -3.69 16.15
CA ASN A 69 -18.25 -5.13 16.46
C ASN A 69 -18.87 -5.96 15.33
N LEU A 70 -19.74 -5.35 14.51
CA LEU A 70 -20.26 -6.03 13.32
C LEU A 70 -19.13 -6.40 12.34
N ALA A 71 -18.02 -5.64 12.32
CA ALA A 71 -16.87 -5.93 11.47
C ALA A 71 -15.98 -7.08 11.98
N ASP A 72 -16.25 -7.63 13.17
CA ASP A 72 -15.49 -8.77 13.70
C ASP A 72 -15.86 -10.09 13.00
N TYR A 73 -17.03 -10.15 12.36
CA TYR A 73 -17.46 -11.35 11.63
C TYR A 73 -16.79 -11.44 10.25
N PRO A 74 -16.42 -12.66 9.79
CA PRO A 74 -15.75 -12.87 8.50
C PRO A 74 -16.77 -12.88 7.35
N TRP A 75 -17.18 -11.69 6.92
CA TRP A 75 -18.18 -11.51 5.86
C TRP A 75 -17.71 -12.04 4.50
N HIS A 76 -18.54 -12.84 3.84
CA HIS A 76 -18.52 -13.09 2.40
C HIS A 76 -19.77 -12.49 1.76
N LYS A 77 -19.83 -12.49 0.43
CA LYS A 77 -20.95 -11.88 -0.31
C LYS A 77 -22.28 -12.54 0.07
N GLU A 78 -22.32 -13.86 0.13
CA GLU A 78 -23.49 -14.62 0.58
C GLU A 78 -23.91 -14.31 2.03
N ASP A 79 -22.94 -13.99 2.89
CA ASP A 79 -23.20 -13.66 4.30
C ASP A 79 -23.85 -12.28 4.46
N VAL A 80 -23.47 -11.32 3.61
CA VAL A 80 -24.10 -10.00 3.59
C VAL A 80 -25.55 -10.11 3.14
N GLU A 81 -25.81 -10.91 2.10
CA GLU A 81 -27.17 -11.20 1.62
C GLU A 81 -28.00 -11.95 2.69
N TRP A 82 -27.39 -12.92 3.37
CA TRP A 82 -27.99 -13.62 4.50
C TRP A 82 -28.34 -12.66 5.64
N PHE A 83 -27.41 -11.81 6.07
CA PHE A 83 -27.63 -10.85 7.15
C PHE A 83 -28.74 -9.86 6.80
N ALA A 84 -28.78 -9.38 5.55
CA ALA A 84 -29.86 -8.52 5.07
C ALA A 84 -31.23 -9.22 5.17
N SER A 85 -31.29 -10.51 4.82
CA SER A 85 -32.51 -11.32 4.93
C SER A 85 -32.94 -11.50 6.38
N GLU A 86 -32.02 -11.87 7.26
CA GLU A 86 -32.30 -12.07 8.68
C GLU A 86 -32.71 -10.77 9.37
N PHE A 87 -32.03 -9.66 9.07
CA PHE A 87 -32.42 -8.34 9.56
C PHE A 87 -33.83 -7.99 9.12
N SER A 88 -34.14 -8.15 7.82
CA SER A 88 -35.47 -7.83 7.29
C SER A 88 -36.59 -8.63 7.95
N LYS A 89 -36.36 -9.93 8.22
CA LYS A 89 -37.32 -10.81 8.90
C LYS A 89 -37.57 -10.39 10.35
N GLU A 90 -36.51 -10.12 11.09
CA GLU A 90 -36.62 -9.78 12.51
C GLU A 90 -37.06 -8.34 12.75
N ALA A 91 -36.71 -7.43 11.84
CA ALA A 91 -36.95 -6.00 11.99
C ALA A 91 -38.32 -5.54 11.47
N GLU A 92 -39.11 -6.39 10.81
CA GLU A 92 -40.41 -6.01 10.21
C GLU A 92 -41.29 -5.16 11.16
N PRO A 93 -41.47 -5.53 12.44
CA PRO A 93 -42.26 -4.71 13.37
C PRO A 93 -41.62 -3.36 13.71
N SER A 94 -40.29 -3.29 13.69
CA SER A 94 -39.49 -2.11 14.04
C SER A 94 -39.32 -1.13 12.88
N LEU A 95 -39.54 -1.57 11.64
CA LEU A 95 -39.34 -0.76 10.43
C LEU A 95 -40.43 0.30 10.21
N ARG A 96 -41.60 0.18 10.85
CA ARG A 96 -42.71 1.16 10.78
C ARG A 96 -43.12 1.56 9.36
N GLY A 97 -43.17 0.56 8.47
CA GLY A 97 -43.58 0.75 7.08
C GLY A 97 -42.46 1.17 6.12
N HIS A 98 -41.25 1.42 6.62
CA HIS A 98 -40.07 1.62 5.75
C HIS A 98 -39.44 0.29 5.35
N SER A 99 -38.59 0.31 4.32
CA SER A 99 -37.77 -0.85 3.94
C SER A 99 -36.33 -0.73 4.48
N PRO A 100 -35.62 -1.84 4.75
CA PRO A 100 -34.21 -1.79 5.09
C PRO A 100 -33.38 -1.19 3.94
N GLY A 101 -32.49 -0.27 4.31
CA GLY A 101 -31.49 0.31 3.43
C GLY A 101 -30.19 -0.48 3.44
N ARG A 102 -29.07 0.24 3.40
CA ARG A 102 -27.73 -0.32 3.52
C ARG A 102 -27.34 -0.48 4.98
N PHE A 103 -26.46 -1.45 5.22
CA PHE A 103 -25.88 -1.70 6.53
C PHE A 103 -24.46 -1.12 6.57
N PHE A 104 -24.15 -0.34 7.60
CA PHE A 104 -22.87 0.33 7.76
C PHE A 104 -22.16 -0.11 9.04
N THR A 105 -20.84 -0.19 8.97
CA THR A 105 -19.95 -0.33 10.14
C THR A 105 -18.56 0.19 9.77
N ILE A 106 -17.78 0.62 10.76
CA ILE A 106 -16.40 1.15 10.59
C ILE A 106 -16.21 2.22 9.50
N GLY A 107 -17.27 2.97 9.16
CA GLY A 107 -17.24 4.03 8.15
C GLY A 107 -17.46 3.59 6.70
N GLY A 108 -17.74 2.30 6.45
CA GLY A 108 -18.10 1.73 5.15
C GLY A 108 -19.40 0.92 5.19
N THR A 109 -19.82 0.38 4.05
CA THR A 109 -20.96 -0.55 4.02
C THR A 109 -20.51 -1.97 4.40
N LEU A 110 -21.44 -2.84 4.77
CA LEU A 110 -21.14 -4.24 5.08
C LEU A 110 -20.59 -5.00 3.86
N GLU A 111 -21.03 -4.63 2.66
CA GLU A 111 -20.52 -5.15 1.39
C GLU A 111 -19.03 -4.83 1.21
N ASP A 112 -18.56 -3.67 1.69
CA ASP A 112 -17.15 -3.28 1.61
C ASP A 112 -16.25 -4.19 2.48
N LEU A 113 -16.83 -4.89 3.47
CA LEU A 113 -16.12 -5.86 4.32
C LEU A 113 -16.09 -7.28 3.73
N SER A 114 -16.82 -7.52 2.64
CA SER A 114 -16.89 -8.85 2.02
C SER A 114 -15.50 -9.30 1.57
N THR A 115 -14.98 -10.35 2.20
CA THR A 115 -13.75 -11.01 1.79
C THR A 115 -14.02 -11.75 0.47
N PRO A 116 -13.22 -11.50 -0.59
CA PRO A 116 -13.42 -12.18 -1.85
C PRO A 116 -13.08 -13.67 -1.76
N VAL A 117 -13.85 -14.51 -2.45
CA VAL A 117 -13.57 -15.93 -2.56
C VAL A 117 -12.23 -16.15 -3.27
N LEU A 118 -11.38 -16.98 -2.69
CA LEU A 118 -10.11 -17.36 -3.31
C LEU A 118 -10.38 -18.16 -4.60
N THR A 119 -10.11 -17.55 -5.74
CA THR A 119 -10.20 -18.24 -7.04
C THR A 119 -8.82 -18.71 -7.49
N ARG A 120 -8.69 -19.99 -7.91
CA ARG A 120 -7.43 -20.55 -8.43
C ARG A 120 -7.18 -20.21 -9.91
N ASN A 121 -7.83 -19.18 -10.44
CA ASN A 121 -7.78 -18.79 -11.85
C ASN A 121 -6.65 -17.76 -12.16
N GLY A 122 -5.90 -17.33 -11.14
CA GLY A 122 -4.80 -16.36 -11.27
C GLY A 122 -5.26 -14.92 -11.52
N LYS A 123 -6.56 -14.63 -11.37
CA LYS A 123 -7.11 -13.27 -11.43
C LYS A 123 -7.23 -12.70 -10.03
N SER A 124 -6.84 -11.44 -9.88
CA SER A 124 -7.11 -10.69 -8.65
C SER A 124 -8.62 -10.51 -8.49
N PRO A 125 -9.15 -10.51 -7.25
CA PRO A 125 -10.45 -9.94 -6.98
C PRO A 125 -10.52 -8.49 -7.47
N GLU A 126 -11.70 -8.08 -7.93
CA GLU A 126 -11.96 -6.71 -8.33
C GLU A 126 -12.41 -5.92 -7.10
N PHE A 127 -11.62 -4.91 -6.76
CA PHE A 127 -11.97 -3.87 -5.79
C PHE A 127 -12.20 -2.54 -6.50
N GLY A 128 -12.95 -1.62 -5.89
CA GLY A 128 -13.20 -0.28 -6.46
C GLY A 128 -11.93 0.55 -6.74
N TYR A 129 -10.80 0.19 -6.13
CA TYR A 129 -9.47 0.78 -6.37
C TYR A 129 -8.62 -0.02 -7.38
N THR A 130 -9.18 -1.04 -8.03
CA THR A 130 -8.46 -1.84 -9.03
C THR A 130 -8.31 -1.04 -10.31
N VAL A 131 -7.08 -0.90 -10.78
CA VAL A 131 -6.77 -0.26 -12.06
C VAL A 131 -6.63 -1.30 -13.15
N ALA A 132 -6.97 -0.93 -14.38
CA ALA A 132 -6.84 -1.80 -15.54
C ALA A 132 -5.41 -2.38 -15.62
N ASN A 133 -5.34 -3.71 -15.74
CA ASN A 133 -4.09 -4.43 -15.90
C ASN A 133 -3.59 -4.32 -17.36
N THR A 134 -3.19 -3.12 -17.76
CA THR A 134 -2.60 -2.87 -19.07
C THR A 134 -1.24 -3.58 -19.16
N PRO A 135 -0.91 -4.26 -20.28
CA PRO A 135 0.41 -4.86 -20.46
C PRO A 135 1.51 -3.83 -20.20
N ARG A 136 2.28 -4.03 -19.11
CA ARG A 136 3.34 -3.10 -18.71
C ARG A 136 4.66 -3.58 -19.31
N ILE A 137 5.42 -2.63 -19.83
CA ILE A 137 6.84 -2.83 -20.09
C ILE A 137 7.48 -3.04 -18.71
N PRO A 138 8.22 -4.15 -18.47
CA PRO A 138 8.92 -4.36 -17.21
C PRO A 138 9.84 -3.19 -16.90
N LEU A 139 9.88 -2.74 -15.63
CA LEU A 139 10.82 -1.70 -15.21
C LEU A 139 12.27 -2.11 -15.47
N VAL A 140 12.59 -3.38 -15.15
CA VAL A 140 13.87 -4.02 -15.41
C VAL A 140 13.61 -5.45 -15.88
N ARG A 141 14.46 -5.95 -16.79
CA ARG A 141 14.43 -7.36 -17.23
C ARG A 141 15.82 -7.99 -17.09
N ARG A 142 15.92 -9.07 -16.31
CA ARG A 142 17.11 -9.93 -16.34
C ARG A 142 17.15 -10.64 -17.69
N THR A 143 18.19 -10.38 -18.49
CA THR A 143 18.23 -10.80 -19.91
C THR A 143 18.30 -12.32 -20.07
N LEU A 144 18.91 -13.02 -19.11
CA LEU A 144 19.07 -14.48 -19.12
C LEU A 144 18.06 -15.21 -18.22
N ALA A 145 17.13 -14.49 -17.57
CA ALA A 145 16.16 -15.13 -16.69
C ALA A 145 15.08 -15.85 -17.49
N GLN A 146 14.70 -17.04 -17.03
CA GLN A 146 13.57 -17.77 -17.59
C GLN A 146 12.26 -17.02 -17.35
N ARG A 147 11.39 -16.96 -18.37
CA ARG A 147 10.03 -16.43 -18.21
C ARG A 147 9.13 -17.50 -17.60
N ILE A 148 8.60 -17.22 -16.42
CA ILE A 148 7.63 -18.06 -15.71
C ILE A 148 6.22 -17.70 -16.20
N SER A 149 5.79 -18.32 -17.30
CA SER A 149 4.55 -17.95 -18.02
C SER A 149 3.26 -18.09 -17.19
N LYS A 150 3.24 -19.06 -16.26
CA LYS A 150 2.14 -19.27 -15.28
C LYS A 150 2.40 -18.59 -13.93
N GLY A 151 3.51 -17.88 -13.80
CA GLY A 151 3.90 -17.17 -12.57
C GLY A 151 3.63 -15.68 -12.65
N LEU A 152 4.51 -14.90 -12.04
CA LEU A 152 4.41 -13.46 -11.89
C LEU A 152 5.28 -12.67 -12.89
N SER A 153 5.74 -13.32 -13.97
CA SER A 153 6.55 -12.68 -15.00
C SER A 153 5.90 -11.42 -15.58
N GLY A 154 6.58 -10.27 -15.43
CA GLY A 154 6.09 -8.97 -15.91
C GLY A 154 5.09 -8.29 -14.96
N ARG A 155 4.86 -8.84 -13.78
CA ARG A 155 4.08 -8.20 -12.72
C ARG A 155 4.98 -7.31 -11.86
N HIS A 156 4.45 -6.17 -11.45
CA HIS A 156 5.11 -5.28 -10.48
C HIS A 156 4.31 -5.32 -9.19
N ILE A 157 4.95 -5.64 -8.08
CA ILE A 157 4.35 -5.70 -6.75
C ILE A 157 5.03 -4.65 -5.89
N ALA A 158 4.24 -3.76 -5.30
CA ALA A 158 4.73 -2.89 -4.25
C ALA A 158 4.34 -3.52 -2.91
N LEU A 159 5.32 -3.77 -2.05
CA LEU A 159 5.17 -4.54 -0.82
C LEU A 159 5.68 -3.75 0.38
N TRP A 160 4.86 -3.65 1.41
CA TRP A 160 5.18 -2.98 2.67
C TRP A 160 5.31 -4.01 3.78
N GLN A 161 6.48 -4.04 4.42
CA GLN A 161 6.80 -4.88 5.56
C GLN A 161 6.22 -4.34 6.88
N SER A 162 4.98 -3.85 6.86
CA SER A 162 4.31 -3.24 8.03
C SER A 162 5.14 -2.09 8.65
N HIS A 163 5.14 -2.00 9.99
CA HIS A 163 5.65 -0.96 10.88
C HIS A 163 7.17 -0.68 10.80
N GLY A 164 7.73 -0.03 11.83
CA GLY A 164 9.14 0.32 11.88
C GLY A 164 9.51 1.16 13.10
N LEU A 165 10.80 1.48 13.22
CA LEU A 165 11.27 2.38 14.26
C LEU A 165 10.90 3.82 13.88
N TYR A 166 10.28 4.55 14.78
CA TYR A 166 9.94 5.96 14.61
C TYR A 166 10.52 6.80 15.75
N TYR A 167 10.76 8.08 15.47
CA TYR A 167 11.20 9.02 16.49
C TYR A 167 9.99 9.57 17.24
N ASN A 168 9.95 9.40 18.55
CA ASN A 168 8.96 10.03 19.40
C ASN A 168 9.54 11.35 19.92
N GLU A 169 9.08 12.47 19.35
CA GLU A 169 9.58 13.81 19.69
C GLU A 169 9.28 14.20 21.14
N GLU A 170 8.10 13.88 21.67
CA GLU A 170 7.69 14.23 23.04
C GLU A 170 8.60 13.59 24.09
N GLN A 171 9.09 12.38 23.79
CA GLN A 171 9.91 11.58 24.70
C GLN A 171 11.40 11.59 24.33
N ASP A 172 11.77 12.25 23.23
CA ASP A 172 13.13 12.34 22.71
C ASP A 172 13.81 10.96 22.51
N ILE A 173 13.04 9.96 22.07
CA ILE A 173 13.53 8.58 21.90
C ILE A 173 13.01 7.91 20.63
N TRP A 174 13.84 7.04 20.05
CA TRP A 174 13.40 6.09 19.04
C TRP A 174 12.59 4.96 19.67
N ARG A 175 11.42 4.66 19.11
CA ARG A 175 10.52 3.60 19.59
C ARG A 175 9.98 2.76 18.44
N TRP A 176 9.68 1.51 18.73
CA TRP A 176 8.86 0.68 17.87
C TRP A 176 7.41 1.18 17.89
N GLN A 177 6.70 1.10 16.75
CA GLN A 177 5.29 1.50 16.68
C GLN A 177 4.38 0.54 17.45
N ARG A 178 4.76 -0.73 17.57
CA ARG A 178 4.01 -1.73 18.34
C ARG A 178 4.70 -2.05 19.66
N ALA A 179 3.88 -2.35 20.66
CA ALA A 179 4.35 -2.82 21.95
C ALA A 179 5.05 -4.17 21.78
N THR A 180 6.10 -4.41 22.58
CA THR A 180 6.72 -5.72 22.66
C THR A 180 5.76 -6.70 23.33
N LEU A 181 5.27 -7.69 22.58
CA LEU A 181 4.36 -8.72 23.08
C LEU A 181 5.07 -10.07 23.03
N HIS A 182 5.04 -10.83 24.13
CA HIS A 182 5.66 -12.15 24.21
C HIS A 182 7.13 -12.19 23.76
N ARG A 183 7.91 -11.13 24.06
CA ARG A 183 9.31 -10.94 23.62
C ARG A 183 9.48 -10.80 22.09
N THR A 184 8.40 -10.59 21.35
CA THR A 184 8.42 -10.27 19.92
C THR A 184 8.16 -8.78 19.70
N VAL A 185 8.77 -8.23 18.66
CA VAL A 185 8.51 -6.87 18.18
C VAL A 185 7.92 -7.02 16.79
N GLU A 186 6.63 -6.72 16.61
CA GLU A 186 5.92 -6.89 15.33
C GLU A 186 6.63 -6.16 14.17
N ASP A 187 7.16 -4.97 14.46
CA ASP A 187 7.93 -4.12 13.54
C ASP A 187 9.15 -4.83 12.94
N MET A 188 9.80 -5.73 13.71
CA MET A 188 10.92 -6.55 13.25
C MET A 188 10.48 -7.92 12.74
N TYR A 189 9.47 -8.50 13.39
CA TYR A 189 8.97 -9.83 13.07
C TYR A 189 8.46 -9.90 11.63
N THR A 190 7.63 -8.94 11.23
CA THR A 190 7.09 -8.86 9.87
C THR A 190 8.19 -8.69 8.82
N GLN A 191 9.19 -7.84 9.10
CA GLN A 191 10.35 -7.64 8.24
C GLN A 191 11.14 -8.93 8.03
N SER A 192 11.36 -9.73 9.09
CA SER A 192 12.20 -10.94 9.03
C SER A 192 11.73 -11.96 8.00
N TYR A 193 10.42 -12.21 7.88
CA TYR A 193 9.93 -13.15 6.88
C TYR A 193 9.63 -12.49 5.53
N VAL A 194 9.38 -11.18 5.50
CA VAL A 194 9.11 -10.45 4.25
C VAL A 194 10.38 -10.32 3.40
N LEU A 195 11.49 -9.85 3.99
CA LEU A 195 12.73 -9.65 3.27
C LEU A 195 13.39 -10.98 2.87
N ASP A 196 13.46 -11.93 3.80
CA ASP A 196 14.26 -13.13 3.59
C ASP A 196 13.51 -14.23 2.81
N TYR A 197 12.17 -14.18 2.78
CA TYR A 197 11.36 -15.24 2.16
C TYR A 197 10.35 -14.71 1.15
N LEU A 198 9.44 -13.83 1.56
CA LEU A 198 8.33 -13.43 0.68
C LEU A 198 8.81 -12.70 -0.57
N ILE A 199 9.68 -11.70 -0.43
CA ILE A 199 10.24 -10.96 -1.57
C ILE A 199 10.99 -11.92 -2.51
N PRO A 200 11.95 -12.74 -2.05
CA PRO A 200 12.61 -13.73 -2.88
C PRO A 200 11.65 -14.70 -3.59
N MET A 201 10.61 -15.19 -2.90
CA MET A 201 9.61 -16.07 -3.51
C MET A 201 8.86 -15.40 -4.65
N LEU A 202 8.44 -14.14 -4.48
CA LEU A 202 7.74 -13.37 -5.51
C LEU A 202 8.66 -13.06 -6.71
N GLU A 203 9.90 -12.67 -6.44
CA GLU A 203 10.91 -12.41 -7.49
C GLU A 203 11.26 -13.69 -8.25
N ASN A 204 11.42 -14.82 -7.56
CA ASN A 204 11.65 -16.13 -8.17
C ASN A 204 10.44 -16.60 -9.01
N ALA A 205 9.23 -16.21 -8.63
CA ALA A 205 8.03 -16.41 -9.46
C ALA A 205 7.98 -15.47 -10.68
N GLY A 206 8.89 -14.50 -10.79
CA GLY A 206 9.06 -13.60 -11.94
C GLY A 206 8.56 -12.17 -11.74
N ALA A 207 8.12 -11.80 -10.53
CA ALA A 207 7.70 -10.44 -10.23
C ALA A 207 8.91 -9.49 -10.13
N TYR A 208 8.67 -8.21 -10.39
CA TYR A 208 9.50 -7.14 -9.86
C TYR A 208 8.87 -6.65 -8.55
N VAL A 209 9.61 -6.68 -7.45
CA VAL A 209 9.11 -6.25 -6.14
C VAL A 209 9.77 -4.92 -5.73
N MET A 210 8.94 -3.93 -5.42
CA MET A 210 9.34 -2.64 -4.88
C MET A 210 8.99 -2.59 -3.39
N THR A 211 9.93 -2.14 -2.56
CA THR A 211 9.71 -1.85 -1.14
C THR A 211 9.96 -0.36 -0.87
N PRO A 212 9.17 0.29 0.02
CA PRO A 212 9.39 1.67 0.44
C PRO A 212 10.55 1.83 1.44
N ARG A 213 11.00 0.72 2.05
CA ARG A 213 12.11 0.68 3.01
C ARG A 213 13.29 -0.05 2.39
N GLU A 214 14.49 0.35 2.78
CA GLU A 214 15.72 -0.37 2.41
C GLU A 214 15.58 -1.86 2.76
N ARG A 215 15.89 -2.73 1.79
CA ARG A 215 15.83 -4.20 1.94
C ARG A 215 17.17 -4.77 2.40
N ASP A 216 18.26 -4.07 2.12
CA ASP A 216 19.58 -4.51 2.52
C ASP A 216 19.85 -4.12 3.97
N VAL A 217 20.19 -5.12 4.77
CA VAL A 217 20.58 -4.93 6.17
C VAL A 217 22.09 -4.67 6.32
N GLN A 218 22.83 -4.71 5.20
CA GLN A 218 24.20 -4.27 5.12
C GLN A 218 24.33 -2.81 5.56
N ARG A 219 25.22 -2.55 6.51
CA ARG A 219 25.43 -1.21 7.08
C ARG A 219 26.35 -0.34 6.24
N GLN A 220 27.12 -0.96 5.35
CA GLN A 220 28.05 -0.26 4.47
C GLN A 220 27.31 0.17 3.20
N GLU A 221 27.09 1.47 3.03
CA GLU A 221 26.52 2.05 1.82
C GLU A 221 27.64 2.67 0.97
N VAL A 222 27.71 2.35 -0.33
CA VAL A 222 28.66 2.94 -1.26
C VAL A 222 27.92 3.68 -2.37
N ILE A 223 28.12 4.98 -2.47
CA ILE A 223 27.53 5.83 -3.51
C ILE A 223 28.56 6.10 -4.60
N CYS A 224 28.25 5.64 -5.80
CA CYS A 224 28.99 5.97 -7.01
C CYS A 224 28.13 6.94 -7.83
N ASP A 225 28.59 8.17 -8.05
CA ASP A 225 27.84 9.18 -8.79
C ASP A 225 28.74 9.98 -9.75
N ASN A 226 28.14 10.57 -10.77
CA ASN A 226 28.81 11.51 -11.67
C ASN A 226 28.93 12.92 -11.07
N ASP A 227 27.99 13.30 -10.21
CA ASP A 227 28.02 14.53 -9.44
C ASP A 227 28.92 14.36 -8.22
N SER A 228 29.52 15.47 -7.77
CA SER A 228 30.37 15.46 -6.58
C SER A 228 29.56 15.10 -5.34
N THR A 229 30.04 14.13 -4.58
CA THR A 229 29.45 13.75 -3.29
C THR A 229 29.74 14.81 -2.23
N PHE A 230 28.89 14.89 -1.22
CA PHE A 230 29.15 15.61 0.02
C PHE A 230 30.50 15.16 0.61
N VAL A 231 31.39 16.14 0.85
CA VAL A 231 32.68 15.89 1.50
C VAL A 231 32.56 16.23 2.97
N ARG A 232 32.67 15.20 3.81
CA ARG A 232 32.65 15.32 5.27
C ARG A 232 33.78 16.24 5.75
N GLN A 233 33.45 17.30 6.48
CA GLN A 233 34.48 18.21 7.00
C GLN A 233 35.03 17.84 8.39
N VAL A 234 34.38 17.05 9.28
CA VAL A 234 34.98 16.67 10.60
C VAL A 234 34.46 15.34 11.24
N LEU A 235 35.38 14.59 11.88
CA LEU A 235 35.38 13.45 12.88
C LEU A 235 34.28 12.36 12.89
N GLY A 236 34.65 11.12 12.54
CA GLY A 236 33.81 9.91 12.47
C GLY A 236 33.89 9.16 11.12
N ALA A 237 33.50 7.89 11.09
CA ALA A 237 33.44 7.12 9.85
C ALA A 237 32.36 7.71 8.89
N PRO A 238 32.55 7.62 7.56
CA PRO A 238 31.51 8.03 6.62
C PRO A 238 30.26 7.16 6.82
N LEU A 239 29.07 7.77 6.86
CA LEU A 239 27.80 7.02 6.83
C LEU A 239 27.61 6.36 5.46
N ARG A 240 28.07 7.05 4.40
CA ARG A 240 28.05 6.64 3.00
C ARG A 240 29.44 6.81 2.42
N LEU A 241 29.96 5.77 1.78
CA LEU A 241 31.30 5.71 1.23
C LEU A 241 31.30 6.15 -0.25
N PRO A 242 32.29 6.92 -0.71
CA PRO A 242 32.37 7.28 -2.10
C PRO A 242 32.86 6.10 -2.95
N GLY A 243 32.29 5.94 -4.12
CA GLY A 243 32.82 5.09 -5.19
C GLY A 243 33.33 5.92 -6.36
N ASN A 244 33.70 5.23 -7.44
CA ASN A 244 34.25 5.87 -8.63
C ASN A 244 33.23 5.86 -9.77
N TYR A 245 33.27 6.88 -10.61
CA TYR A 245 32.49 6.98 -11.83
C TYR A 245 33.40 7.26 -13.03
N ARG A 246 33.18 6.55 -14.15
CA ARG A 246 33.91 6.78 -15.41
C ARG A 246 33.00 6.55 -16.61
N GLU A 247 33.22 7.35 -17.65
CA GLU A 247 32.52 7.26 -18.94
C GLU A 247 33.50 6.95 -20.07
N SER A 248 33.00 6.26 -21.09
CA SER A 248 33.65 6.11 -22.40
C SER A 248 32.62 6.29 -23.50
N GLY A 249 33.01 6.98 -24.57
CA GLY A 249 32.10 7.45 -25.61
C GLY A 249 31.62 8.88 -25.36
N ILE A 250 30.61 9.31 -26.12
CA ILE A 250 30.04 10.65 -26.00
C ILE A 250 28.89 10.58 -25.00
N TRP A 251 29.02 11.34 -23.92
CA TRP A 251 28.04 11.48 -22.85
C TRP A 251 27.81 12.96 -22.55
N GLU A 252 26.55 13.31 -22.34
CA GLU A 252 26.12 14.66 -22.07
C GLU A 252 25.36 14.71 -20.74
N LYS A 253 25.34 15.90 -20.14
CA LYS A 253 24.51 16.16 -18.96
C LYS A 253 23.04 16.05 -19.37
N GLY A 254 22.31 15.18 -18.70
CA GLY A 254 20.90 14.90 -18.94
C GLY A 254 19.97 15.76 -18.08
N ALA A 255 18.82 15.16 -17.75
CA ALA A 255 17.82 15.75 -16.87
C ALA A 255 18.31 15.79 -15.41
N THR A 256 17.50 16.40 -14.54
CA THR A 256 17.65 16.31 -13.08
C THR A 256 17.72 14.84 -12.63
N GLY A 257 18.65 14.55 -11.72
CA GLY A 257 18.92 13.21 -11.21
C GLY A 257 19.27 13.20 -9.73
N PHE A 258 19.82 12.07 -9.30
CA PHE A 258 20.28 11.87 -7.93
C PHE A 258 21.59 12.63 -7.66
N ALA A 259 21.77 13.13 -6.44
CA ALA A 259 23.08 13.47 -5.88
C ALA A 259 23.07 13.37 -4.35
N ASP A 260 24.16 12.85 -3.79
CA ASP A 260 24.39 12.80 -2.34
C ASP A 260 25.05 14.10 -1.85
N LEU A 261 24.26 15.16 -1.64
CA LEU A 261 24.76 16.50 -1.32
C LEU A 261 24.72 16.85 0.17
N LYS A 262 24.03 16.06 1.01
CA LYS A 262 23.83 16.38 2.44
C LYS A 262 24.11 15.18 3.32
N GLN A 263 24.69 15.42 4.50
CA GLN A 263 24.83 14.38 5.52
C GLN A 263 23.47 13.86 6.00
N VAL A 264 22.55 14.77 6.30
CA VAL A 264 21.19 14.47 6.76
C VAL A 264 20.20 15.10 5.78
N TYR A 265 19.20 14.32 5.40
CA TYR A 265 18.11 14.73 4.50
C TYR A 265 16.85 14.94 5.33
N ASP A 266 16.25 16.12 5.22
CA ASP A 266 14.98 16.44 5.89
C ASP A 266 13.79 16.01 5.04
N ILE A 267 12.57 16.07 5.61
CA ILE A 267 11.33 15.65 4.92
C ILE A 267 11.04 16.43 3.61
N THR A 268 11.61 17.62 3.46
CA THR A 268 11.47 18.45 2.26
C THR A 268 12.54 18.17 1.21
N ASP A 269 13.58 17.42 1.58
CA ASP A 269 14.66 17.08 0.67
C ASP A 269 14.32 15.85 -0.17
N ASN A 270 14.67 15.93 -1.45
CA ASN A 270 14.60 14.79 -2.35
C ASN A 270 15.94 14.65 -3.11
N PRO A 271 16.82 13.73 -2.70
CA PRO A 271 18.13 13.56 -3.35
C PRO A 271 18.01 13.26 -4.84
N PHE A 272 16.93 12.61 -5.29
CA PHE A 272 16.65 12.31 -6.69
C PHE A 272 16.30 13.53 -7.55
N THR A 273 16.32 14.73 -6.96
CA THR A 273 16.14 16.01 -7.65
C THR A 273 17.31 16.98 -7.50
N MET A 274 18.40 16.54 -6.85
CA MET A 274 19.52 17.43 -6.47
C MET A 274 20.70 17.38 -7.45
N GLY A 275 20.80 16.32 -8.24
CA GLY A 275 21.91 16.09 -9.15
C GLY A 275 21.48 16.05 -10.60
N THR A 276 22.24 15.30 -11.38
CA THR A 276 22.15 15.26 -12.83
C THR A 276 22.26 13.84 -13.32
N THR A 277 21.46 13.49 -14.31
CA THR A 277 21.64 12.23 -15.04
C THR A 277 22.67 12.40 -16.15
N ARG A 278 23.18 11.28 -16.64
CA ARG A 278 24.06 11.23 -17.82
C ARG A 278 23.32 10.57 -18.96
N THR A 279 23.37 11.18 -20.14
CA THR A 279 22.68 10.70 -21.35
C THR A 279 23.67 10.47 -22.46
N ALA A 280 23.47 9.41 -23.24
CA ALA A 280 24.21 9.16 -24.46
C ALA A 280 23.26 8.79 -25.61
N ALA A 281 23.62 9.22 -26.83
CA ALA A 281 22.90 8.81 -28.02
C ALA A 281 23.10 7.30 -28.26
N CYS A 282 22.02 6.63 -28.70
CA CYS A 282 22.13 5.24 -29.10
C CYS A 282 22.87 5.12 -30.42
N SER A 283 23.86 4.22 -30.47
CA SER A 283 24.63 3.95 -31.66
C SER A 283 24.64 2.44 -31.94
N PRO A 284 24.38 2.01 -33.20
CA PRO A 284 24.46 0.61 -33.58
C PRO A 284 25.90 0.13 -33.80
N VAL A 285 26.89 1.04 -33.83
CA VAL A 285 28.30 0.73 -34.20
C VAL A 285 29.23 0.81 -32.98
N VAL A 286 29.19 1.92 -32.24
CA VAL A 286 30.03 2.15 -31.05
C VAL A 286 29.12 2.59 -29.90
N GLY A 287 28.90 1.69 -28.95
CA GLY A 287 28.09 2.00 -27.76
C GLY A 287 28.83 2.92 -26.79
N SER A 288 28.10 3.85 -26.17
CA SER A 288 28.57 4.58 -25.00
C SER A 288 28.47 3.70 -23.75
N ARG A 289 29.46 3.78 -22.87
CA ARG A 289 29.50 3.00 -21.61
C ARG A 289 29.81 3.93 -20.45
N ALA A 290 29.11 3.71 -19.34
CA ALA A 290 29.37 4.32 -18.05
C ALA A 290 29.65 3.20 -17.04
N VAL A 291 30.58 3.43 -16.13
CA VAL A 291 31.07 2.45 -15.15
C VAL A 291 31.08 3.10 -13.77
N TRP A 292 30.35 2.48 -12.85
CA TRP A 292 30.34 2.79 -11.43
C TRP A 292 31.14 1.71 -10.71
N THR A 293 32.22 2.09 -10.02
CA THR A 293 33.10 1.14 -9.33
C THR A 293 33.05 1.41 -7.83
N PRO A 294 32.26 0.63 -7.07
CA PRO A 294 32.19 0.77 -5.62
C PRO A 294 33.50 0.28 -4.98
N VAL A 295 33.98 1.02 -3.98
CA VAL A 295 35.10 0.57 -3.14
C VAL A 295 34.50 -0.12 -1.91
N ILE A 296 34.35 -1.44 -2.01
CA ILE A 296 33.68 -2.25 -0.98
C ILE A 296 34.62 -2.42 0.22
N PRO A 297 34.24 -1.96 1.43
CA PRO A 297 35.11 -1.99 2.61
C PRO A 297 35.18 -3.37 3.26
N GLU A 298 34.14 -4.19 3.11
CA GLU A 298 34.00 -5.48 3.81
C GLU A 298 33.30 -6.50 2.90
N ARG A 299 33.64 -7.79 3.05
CA ARG A 299 32.93 -8.86 2.35
C ARG A 299 31.49 -8.96 2.89
N GLY A 300 30.52 -9.00 1.99
CA GLY A 300 29.12 -9.23 2.34
C GLY A 300 28.22 -9.27 1.11
N GLU A 301 26.93 -9.41 1.34
CA GLU A 301 25.92 -9.16 0.33
C GLU A 301 25.59 -7.67 0.29
N TYR A 302 25.42 -7.14 -0.91
CA TYR A 302 25.12 -5.74 -1.17
C TYR A 302 24.02 -5.66 -2.22
N ALA A 303 22.92 -4.99 -1.90
CA ALA A 303 21.91 -4.65 -2.87
C ALA A 303 22.44 -3.56 -3.81
N VAL A 304 22.25 -3.78 -5.11
CA VAL A 304 22.65 -2.80 -6.14
C VAL A 304 21.42 -2.06 -6.63
N TYR A 305 21.46 -0.74 -6.46
CA TYR A 305 20.44 0.18 -6.93
C TYR A 305 20.97 1.01 -8.08
N VAL A 306 20.11 1.26 -9.07
CA VAL A 306 20.40 2.14 -10.19
C VAL A 306 19.31 3.19 -10.25
N SER A 307 19.72 4.45 -10.11
CA SER A 307 18.85 5.59 -10.40
C SER A 307 18.97 5.97 -11.87
N TYR A 308 17.84 6.20 -12.52
CA TYR A 308 17.80 6.66 -13.91
C TYR A 308 16.57 7.54 -14.16
N ALA A 309 16.70 8.51 -15.08
CA ALA A 309 15.57 9.26 -15.58
C ALA A 309 15.04 8.63 -16.88
N SER A 310 13.72 8.52 -16.98
CA SER A 310 13.06 8.10 -18.22
C SER A 310 12.54 9.31 -18.99
N SER A 311 12.81 9.35 -20.29
CA SER A 311 12.28 10.35 -21.22
C SER A 311 11.50 9.65 -22.35
N ARG A 312 10.77 10.41 -23.17
CA ARG A 312 10.00 9.83 -24.30
C ARG A 312 10.87 9.09 -25.31
N ASN A 313 12.13 9.49 -25.46
CA ASN A 313 13.08 8.93 -26.41
C ASN A 313 14.08 7.96 -25.75
N SER A 314 13.84 7.54 -24.49
CA SER A 314 14.70 6.61 -23.80
C SER A 314 14.75 5.25 -24.51
N CYS A 315 15.96 4.73 -24.67
CA CYS A 315 16.20 3.46 -25.32
C CYS A 315 15.78 2.27 -24.46
N ARG A 316 15.25 1.22 -25.10
CA ARG A 316 14.93 -0.05 -24.44
C ARG A 316 16.08 -1.05 -24.42
N SER A 317 17.20 -0.71 -25.04
CA SER A 317 18.36 -1.58 -25.24
C SER A 317 19.51 -1.29 -24.27
N ALA A 318 19.33 -0.36 -23.32
CA ALA A 318 20.32 -0.12 -22.28
C ALA A 318 20.54 -1.41 -21.47
N ARG A 319 21.81 -1.78 -21.26
CA ARG A 319 22.19 -3.00 -20.54
C ARG A 319 22.97 -2.64 -19.30
N TYR A 320 22.53 -3.17 -18.18
CA TYR A 320 23.24 -3.09 -16.89
C TYR A 320 23.95 -4.42 -16.66
N THR A 321 25.22 -4.34 -16.27
CA THR A 321 26.03 -5.49 -15.85
C THR A 321 26.54 -5.17 -14.46
N VAL A 322 26.26 -6.06 -13.51
CA VAL A 322 26.67 -5.96 -12.10
C VAL A 322 27.69 -7.04 -11.84
#